data_AF-A0A7W1L1R1-F1
#
_entry.id   AF-A0A7W1L1R1-F1
#
_cell.length_a   1.000
_cell.length_b   1.000
_cell.length_c   1.000
_cell.angle_alpha   90.00
_cell.angle_beta   90.00
_cell.angle_gamma   90.00
#
_symmetry.space_group_name_H-M   'P 1'
#
loop_
_entity.id
_entity.type
_entity.pdbx_description
1 polymer ?
#
loop_
_entity_poly.entity_id
_entity_poly.type
_entity_poly.pdbx_seq_one_letter_code
_entity_poly.pdbx_strand_id
1 'polypeptide(L)'
;MKNTNGQKGFSLIELLIVVAIIGIIAAIAIPNLLASRRAANEGSAQSSMRTMHSSEATYQATSGNGNYGSLADLRAVQLIDSQVAGGSKSGYTFTVTPVAATLGATGSVIVPARFTATGVPTTATAGVTQTGTRRFGINESGNFVVDAVTLTGDFTAAEIDTPSGNIKFIGN
;
A
#
# COMPACT_ATOMS: atom_id res chain seq x y z
N MET A 1 23.10 -0.53 -64.64
CA MET A 1 23.62 0.37 -63.60
C MET A 1 23.19 -0.19 -62.25
N LYS A 2 24.10 -0.71 -61.43
CA LYS A 2 23.74 -1.39 -60.16
C LYS A 2 24.48 -0.70 -59.02
N ASN A 3 23.77 0.20 -58.33
CA ASN A 3 24.25 0.83 -57.10
C ASN A 3 24.31 -0.25 -56.01
N THR A 4 25.51 -0.70 -55.67
CA THR A 4 25.74 -1.50 -54.45
C THR A 4 25.91 -0.52 -53.29
N ASN A 5 24.80 -0.21 -52.63
CA ASN A 5 24.81 0.52 -51.36
C ASN A 5 25.62 -0.30 -50.34
N GLY A 6 26.80 0.19 -49.98
CA GLY A 6 27.69 -0.43 -49.01
C GLY A 6 27.02 -0.48 -47.63
N GLN A 7 26.57 -1.66 -47.23
CA GLN A 7 26.14 -1.91 -45.86
C GLN A 7 27.39 -1.86 -44.97
N LYS A 8 27.59 -0.75 -44.26
CA LYS A 8 28.61 -0.64 -43.23
C LYS A 8 28.13 -1.45 -42.02
N GLY A 9 28.84 -2.53 -41.69
CA GLY A 9 28.59 -3.32 -40.49
C GLY A 9 29.03 -2.57 -39.24
N PHE A 10 28.34 -2.83 -38.12
CA PHE A 10 28.64 -2.27 -36.80
C PHE A 10 29.94 -2.90 -36.26
N SER A 11 30.86 -2.11 -35.74
CA SER A 11 32.10 -2.63 -35.16
C SER A 11 31.88 -3.15 -33.73
N LEU A 12 32.60 -4.21 -33.35
CA LEU A 12 32.53 -4.75 -31.99
C LEU A 12 33.01 -3.73 -30.94
N ILE A 13 34.01 -2.89 -31.28
CA ILE A 13 34.46 -1.84 -30.35
C ILE A 13 33.41 -0.75 -30.15
N GLU A 14 32.64 -0.44 -31.20
CA GLU A 14 31.54 0.51 -31.12
C GLU A 14 30.44 -0.02 -30.19
N LEU A 15 30.14 -1.31 -30.26
CA LEU A 15 29.18 -1.95 -29.35
C LEU A 15 29.67 -1.94 -27.89
N LEU A 16 30.96 -2.21 -27.68
CA LEU A 16 31.55 -2.26 -26.34
C LEU A 16 31.50 -0.92 -25.60
N ILE A 17 31.83 0.17 -26.29
CA ILE A 17 31.78 1.52 -25.69
C ILE A 17 30.34 1.90 -25.34
N VAL A 18 29.39 1.57 -26.22
CA VAL A 18 27.96 1.85 -25.98
C VAL A 18 27.45 1.13 -24.74
N VAL A 19 27.74 -0.17 -24.60
CA VAL A 19 27.30 -0.95 -23.43
C VAL A 19 27.98 -0.44 -22.16
N ALA A 20 29.24 -0.01 -22.23
CA ALA A 20 29.94 0.58 -21.07
C ALA A 20 29.26 1.87 -20.58
N ILE A 21 28.91 2.79 -21.49
CA ILE A 21 28.24 4.05 -21.12
C ILE A 21 26.84 3.78 -20.57
N ILE A 22 26.06 2.89 -21.21
CA ILE A 22 24.73 2.50 -20.71
C ILE A 22 24.84 1.87 -19.33
N GLY A 23 25.87 1.04 -19.08
CA GLY A 23 26.13 0.42 -17.77
C GLY A 23 26.36 1.45 -16.67
N ILE A 24 27.15 2.49 -16.93
CA ILE A 24 27.39 3.59 -15.96
C ILE A 24 26.10 4.34 -15.65
N ILE A 25 25.32 4.68 -16.69
CA ILE A 25 24.04 5.38 -16.51
C ILE A 25 23.07 4.51 -15.70
N ALA A 26 22.95 3.23 -16.04
CA ALA A 26 22.06 2.29 -15.36
C ALA A 26 22.41 2.12 -13.89
N ALA A 27 23.70 2.07 -13.54
CA ALA A 27 24.17 1.94 -12.16
C ALA A 27 23.69 3.08 -11.24
N ILE A 28 23.57 4.30 -11.77
CA ILE A 28 23.09 5.48 -11.03
C ILE A 28 21.56 5.60 -11.11
N ALA A 29 21.00 5.35 -12.29
CA ALA A 29 19.57 5.55 -12.55
C ALA A 29 18.70 4.52 -11.84
N ILE A 30 19.10 3.24 -11.79
CA ILE A 30 18.27 2.16 -11.24
C ILE A 30 17.98 2.36 -9.75
N PRO A 31 18.96 2.61 -8.86
CA PRO A 31 18.69 2.84 -7.44
C PRO A 31 17.73 4.01 -7.20
N ASN A 32 17.93 5.12 -7.91
CA ASN A 32 17.08 6.32 -7.81
C ASN A 32 15.65 6.04 -8.29
N LEU A 33 15.50 5.34 -9.41
CA LEU A 33 14.19 4.95 -9.93
C LEU A 33 13.45 4.02 -8.96
N LEU A 34 14.15 3.06 -8.35
CA LEU A 34 13.56 2.15 -7.37
C LEU A 34 13.11 2.89 -6.11
N ALA A 35 13.92 3.83 -5.61
CA ALA A 35 13.54 4.67 -4.47
C ALA A 35 12.30 5.54 -4.79
N SER A 36 12.27 6.17 -5.97
CA SER A 36 11.12 6.96 -6.43
C SER A 36 9.85 6.13 -6.56
N ARG A 37 9.94 4.92 -7.12
CA ARG A 37 8.81 3.98 -7.20
C ARG A 37 8.29 3.59 -5.83
N ARG A 38 9.15 3.28 -4.85
CA ARG A 38 8.73 2.97 -3.48
C ARG A 38 8.01 4.15 -2.82
N ALA A 39 8.50 5.37 -3.00
CA ALA A 39 7.85 6.57 -2.49
C ALA A 39 6.46 6.79 -3.13
N ALA A 40 6.33 6.56 -4.44
CA ALA A 40 5.04 6.64 -5.14
C ALA A 40 4.05 5.56 -4.64
N ASN A 41 4.53 4.34 -4.42
CA ASN A 41 3.74 3.26 -3.84
C ASN A 41 3.25 3.60 -2.42
N GLU A 42 4.13 4.14 -1.57
CA GLU A 42 3.77 4.61 -0.22
C GLU A 42 2.71 5.71 -0.25
N GLY A 43 2.83 6.69 -1.15
CA GLY A 43 1.81 7.73 -1.33
C GLY A 43 0.45 7.17 -1.77
N SER A 44 0.45 6.21 -2.71
CA SER A 44 -0.77 5.51 -3.14
C SER A 44 -1.40 4.72 -2.00
N ALA A 45 -0.60 4.08 -1.17
CA ALA A 45 -1.07 3.31 -0.01
C ALA A 45 -1.72 4.21 1.04
N GLN A 46 -1.09 5.33 1.40
CA GLN A 46 -1.67 6.29 2.33
C GLN A 46 -2.98 6.89 1.81
N SER A 47 -3.04 7.21 0.51
CA SER A 47 -4.27 7.70 -0.12
C SER A 47 -5.38 6.65 -0.05
N SER A 48 -5.07 5.39 -0.38
CA SER A 48 -6.02 4.28 -0.33
C SER A 48 -6.51 4.02 1.11
N MET A 49 -5.63 4.12 2.12
CA MET A 49 -6.01 4.05 3.54
C MET A 49 -7.04 5.12 3.93
N ARG A 50 -6.82 6.36 3.51
CA ARG A 50 -7.76 7.47 3.77
C ARG A 50 -9.11 7.25 3.07
N THR A 51 -9.08 6.78 1.82
CA THR A 51 -10.31 6.39 1.11
C THR A 51 -11.04 5.31 1.88
N MET A 52 -10.36 4.24 2.29
CA MET A 52 -10.99 3.16 3.07
C MET A 52 -11.60 3.66 4.37
N HIS A 53 -10.92 4.51 5.12
CA HIS A 53 -11.47 5.11 6.35
C HIS A 53 -12.77 5.88 6.09
N SER A 54 -12.80 6.72 5.05
CA SER A 54 -14.02 7.46 4.66
C SER A 54 -15.15 6.55 4.16
N SER A 55 -14.80 5.49 3.43
CA SER A 55 -15.74 4.48 2.94
C SER A 55 -16.33 3.67 4.10
N GLU A 56 -15.52 3.32 5.10
CA GLU A 56 -15.98 2.64 6.32
C GLU A 56 -16.94 3.51 7.13
N ALA A 57 -16.66 4.80 7.29
CA ALA A 57 -17.58 5.74 7.93
C ALA A 57 -18.92 5.82 7.17
N THR A 58 -18.88 5.83 5.84
CA THR A 58 -20.09 5.83 4.99
C THR A 58 -20.85 4.50 5.12
N TYR A 59 -20.14 3.37 5.11
CA TYR A 59 -20.73 2.04 5.25
C TYR A 59 -21.44 1.91 6.58
N GLN A 60 -20.77 2.28 7.68
CA GLN A 60 -21.31 2.23 9.03
C GLN A 60 -22.62 3.00 9.18
N ALA A 61 -22.71 4.17 8.54
CA ALA A 61 -23.87 5.05 8.59
C ALA A 61 -25.03 4.63 7.66
N THR A 62 -24.79 3.74 6.70
CA THR A 62 -25.79 3.40 5.65
C THR A 62 -26.14 1.91 5.63
N SER A 63 -25.22 1.06 5.19
CA SER A 63 -25.45 -0.38 4.95
C SER A 63 -24.96 -1.28 6.09
N GLY A 64 -24.03 -0.80 6.92
CA GLY A 64 -23.40 -1.56 7.99
C GLY A 64 -24.22 -1.64 9.28
N ASN A 65 -25.32 -0.90 9.36
CA ASN A 65 -26.23 -0.90 10.51
C ASN A 65 -25.50 -0.61 11.84
N GLY A 66 -24.56 0.35 11.80
CA GLY A 66 -23.69 0.71 12.93
C GLY A 66 -22.39 -0.10 13.04
N ASN A 67 -22.16 -1.08 12.17
CA ASN A 67 -20.92 -1.84 12.07
C ASN A 67 -20.08 -1.45 10.85
N TYR A 68 -18.80 -1.79 10.91
CA TYR A 68 -17.84 -1.64 9.81
C TYR A 68 -17.80 -2.89 8.93
N GLY A 69 -17.30 -2.73 7.71
CA GLY A 69 -17.26 -3.78 6.69
C GLY A 69 -15.87 -4.37 6.49
N SER A 70 -15.82 -5.49 5.77
CA SER A 70 -14.59 -5.93 5.10
C SER A 70 -14.45 -5.21 3.75
N LEU A 71 -13.29 -5.37 3.09
CA LEU A 71 -13.10 -4.89 1.72
C LEU A 71 -14.17 -5.43 0.75
N ALA A 72 -14.61 -6.68 0.96
CA ALA A 72 -15.66 -7.27 0.14
C ALA A 72 -17.02 -6.58 0.36
N ASP A 73 -17.34 -6.23 1.60
CA ASP A 73 -18.59 -5.55 1.94
C ASP A 73 -18.63 -4.13 1.37
N LEU A 74 -17.54 -3.37 1.54
CA LEU A 74 -17.39 -2.04 0.94
C LEU A 74 -17.50 -2.09 -0.59
N ARG A 75 -16.96 -3.14 -1.22
CA ARG A 75 -17.04 -3.35 -2.67
C ARG A 75 -18.45 -3.69 -3.12
N ALA A 76 -19.18 -4.50 -2.37
CA ALA A 76 -20.55 -4.89 -2.68
C ALA A 76 -21.47 -3.66 -2.80
N VAL A 77 -21.26 -2.66 -1.94
CA VAL A 77 -22.00 -1.39 -1.95
C VAL A 77 -21.33 -0.28 -2.77
N GLN A 78 -20.31 -0.60 -3.57
CA GLN A 78 -19.60 0.32 -4.47
C GLN A 78 -18.94 1.53 -3.78
N LEU A 79 -18.53 1.40 -2.51
CA LEU A 79 -17.83 2.45 -1.78
C LEU A 79 -16.32 2.49 -2.05
N ILE A 80 -15.77 1.44 -2.67
CA ILE A 80 -14.36 1.36 -3.08
C ILE A 80 -14.20 0.79 -4.50
N ASP A 81 -13.09 1.15 -5.15
CA ASP A 81 -12.73 0.67 -6.49
C ASP A 81 -12.32 -0.83 -6.51
N SER A 82 -12.26 -1.44 -7.69
CA SER A 82 -11.93 -2.87 -7.84
C SER A 82 -10.48 -3.21 -7.49
N GLN A 83 -9.55 -2.26 -7.60
CA GLN A 83 -8.14 -2.47 -7.31
C GLN A 83 -7.92 -2.52 -5.79
N VAL A 84 -8.53 -1.60 -5.04
CA VAL A 84 -8.49 -1.59 -3.58
C VAL A 84 -9.26 -2.79 -3.02
N ALA A 85 -10.44 -3.09 -3.58
CA ALA A 85 -11.22 -4.26 -3.18
C ALA A 85 -10.52 -5.59 -3.47
N GLY A 86 -9.66 -5.64 -4.49
CA GLY A 86 -8.80 -6.79 -4.78
C GLY A 86 -7.70 -7.02 -3.74
N GLY A 87 -7.61 -6.17 -2.71
CA GLY A 87 -6.68 -6.30 -1.61
C GLY A 87 -5.22 -5.99 -1.98
N SER A 88 -4.93 -5.51 -3.20
CA SER A 88 -3.57 -5.12 -3.58
C SER A 88 -3.58 -4.01 -4.63
N LYS A 89 -2.82 -2.94 -4.38
CA LYS A 89 -2.67 -1.80 -5.29
C LYS A 89 -1.32 -1.14 -5.09
N SER A 90 -0.66 -0.78 -6.19
CA SER A 90 0.64 -0.07 -6.19
C SER A 90 1.71 -0.72 -5.29
N GLY A 91 1.87 -2.05 -5.34
CA GLY A 91 2.90 -2.74 -4.56
C GLY A 91 2.63 -2.85 -3.05
N TYR A 92 1.39 -2.58 -2.63
CA TYR A 92 0.89 -2.78 -1.27
C TYR A 92 -0.29 -3.73 -1.27
N THR A 93 -0.39 -4.53 -0.21
CA THR A 93 -1.54 -5.37 0.13
C THR A 93 -2.31 -4.71 1.25
N PHE A 94 -3.63 -4.73 1.13
CA PHE A 94 -4.55 -4.08 2.04
C PHE A 94 -5.46 -5.10 2.71
N THR A 95 -5.55 -5.00 4.03
CA THR A 95 -6.45 -5.79 4.86
C THR A 95 -7.32 -4.86 5.69
N VAL A 96 -8.63 -5.14 5.75
CA VAL A 96 -9.55 -4.49 6.69
C VAL A 96 -10.13 -5.56 7.58
N THR A 97 -9.98 -5.38 8.89
CA THR A 97 -10.49 -6.28 9.92
C THR A 97 -11.58 -5.55 10.72
N PRO A 98 -12.86 -5.69 10.32
CA PRO A 98 -13.96 -5.17 11.11
C PRO A 98 -14.22 -6.05 12.34
N VAL A 99 -14.64 -5.42 13.43
CA VAL A 99 -15.15 -6.09 14.62
C VAL A 99 -16.50 -5.47 14.95
N ALA A 100 -17.54 -6.30 14.91
CA ALA A 100 -18.91 -5.86 15.19
C ALA A 100 -19.09 -5.40 16.64
N ALA A 101 -20.08 -4.53 16.87
CA ALA A 101 -20.47 -4.13 18.20
C ALA A 101 -20.92 -5.34 19.03
N THR A 102 -20.48 -5.42 20.29
CA THR A 102 -20.97 -6.43 21.23
C THR A 102 -22.14 -5.86 22.02
N LEU A 103 -23.28 -6.53 21.98
CA LEU A 103 -24.50 -6.13 22.70
C LEU A 103 -24.61 -6.88 24.03
N GLY A 104 -25.10 -6.18 25.05
CA GLY A 104 -25.48 -6.77 26.34
C GLY A 104 -26.86 -7.44 26.28
N ALA A 105 -27.22 -8.12 27.37
CA ALA A 105 -28.49 -8.85 27.48
C ALA A 105 -29.74 -7.96 27.24
N THR A 106 -29.64 -6.65 27.47
CA THR A 106 -30.72 -5.67 27.27
C THR A 106 -30.56 -4.88 25.95
N GLY A 107 -29.71 -5.33 25.03
CA GLY A 107 -29.49 -4.68 23.73
C GLY A 107 -28.62 -3.42 23.77
N SER A 108 -28.14 -2.99 24.94
CA SER A 108 -27.17 -1.89 25.06
C SER A 108 -25.82 -2.31 24.48
N VAL A 109 -25.13 -1.40 23.79
CA VAL A 109 -23.77 -1.63 23.29
C VAL A 109 -22.80 -1.67 24.48
N ILE A 110 -22.11 -2.80 24.65
CA ILE A 110 -21.05 -2.98 25.67
C ILE A 110 -19.69 -2.63 25.07
N VAL A 111 -19.46 -3.07 23.83
CA VAL A 111 -18.23 -2.77 23.08
C VAL A 111 -18.65 -2.18 21.74
N PRO A 112 -18.23 -0.95 21.39
CA PRO A 112 -18.56 -0.37 20.10
C PRO A 112 -17.94 -1.16 18.95
N ALA A 113 -18.57 -1.09 17.78
CA ALA A 113 -17.96 -1.59 16.55
C ALA A 113 -16.66 -0.82 16.29
N ARG A 114 -15.67 -1.52 15.74
CA ARG A 114 -14.36 -0.94 15.41
C ARG A 114 -13.84 -1.56 14.12
N PHE A 115 -12.84 -0.94 13.51
CA PHE A 115 -12.10 -1.58 12.43
C PHE A 115 -10.63 -1.22 12.49
N THR A 116 -9.83 -2.10 11.90
CA THR A 116 -8.42 -1.81 11.66
C THR A 116 -8.13 -2.09 10.19
N ALA A 117 -7.61 -1.09 9.49
CA ALA A 117 -7.12 -1.24 8.13
C ALA A 117 -5.59 -1.18 8.14
N THR A 118 -4.96 -2.15 7.47
CA THR A 118 -3.51 -2.23 7.34
C THR A 118 -3.10 -2.26 5.87
N GLY A 119 -2.04 -1.53 5.54
CA GLY A 119 -1.35 -1.60 4.25
C GLY A 119 0.09 -2.05 4.45
N VAL A 120 0.44 -3.24 3.96
CA VAL A 120 1.82 -3.77 3.98
C VAL A 120 2.42 -3.79 2.57
N PRO A 121 3.73 -3.56 2.39
CA PRO A 121 4.39 -3.80 1.11
C PRO A 121 4.21 -5.26 0.67
N THR A 122 3.84 -5.50 -0.59
CA THR A 122 3.75 -6.86 -1.16
C THR A 122 5.09 -7.58 -1.11
N THR A 123 6.20 -6.84 -1.22
CA THR A 123 7.56 -7.34 -1.07
C THR A 123 8.28 -6.49 -0.02
N ALA A 124 8.32 -6.99 1.20
CA ALA A 124 8.96 -6.33 2.34
C ALA A 124 10.49 -6.52 2.39
N THR A 125 11.00 -7.62 1.82
CA THR A 125 12.43 -7.96 1.84
C THR A 125 13.27 -6.86 1.19
N ALA A 126 14.28 -6.39 1.91
CA ALA A 126 15.21 -5.39 1.40
C ALA A 126 15.89 -5.87 0.12
N GLY A 127 15.92 -5.01 -0.90
CA GLY A 127 16.51 -5.33 -2.19
C GLY A 127 15.83 -4.60 -3.34
N VAL A 128 16.18 -4.98 -4.57
CA VAL A 128 15.67 -4.34 -5.79
C VAL A 128 14.19 -4.61 -6.05
N THR A 129 13.65 -5.67 -5.44
CA THR A 129 12.23 -6.06 -5.56
C THR A 129 11.36 -5.49 -4.45
N GLN A 130 11.94 -4.79 -3.47
CA GLN A 130 11.19 -4.19 -2.36
C GLN A 130 10.19 -3.16 -2.89
N THR A 131 8.92 -3.28 -2.50
CA THR A 131 7.83 -2.45 -3.04
C THR A 131 7.48 -1.25 -2.15
N GLY A 132 7.90 -1.27 -0.89
CA GLY A 132 7.71 -0.22 0.09
C GLY A 132 8.67 -0.37 1.28
N THR A 133 8.92 0.73 1.98
CA THR A 133 9.84 0.77 3.14
C THR A 133 9.11 0.98 4.47
N ARG A 134 7.77 1.03 4.42
CA ARG A 134 6.90 1.30 5.57
C ARG A 134 5.63 0.48 5.42
N ARG A 135 5.02 0.06 6.54
CA ARG A 135 3.62 -0.36 6.58
C ARG A 135 2.78 0.70 7.27
N PHE A 136 1.50 0.74 6.94
CA PHE A 136 0.56 1.77 7.36
C PHE A 136 -0.64 1.14 8.06
N GLY A 137 -1.13 1.78 9.12
CA GLY A 137 -2.34 1.36 9.84
C GLY A 137 -3.27 2.54 10.06
N ILE A 138 -4.58 2.30 9.98
CA ILE A 138 -5.61 3.27 10.39
C ILE A 138 -6.78 2.55 11.07
N ASN A 139 -7.34 3.17 12.12
CA ASN A 139 -8.52 2.66 12.83
C ASN A 139 -9.76 3.54 12.61
N GLU A 140 -10.90 3.16 13.18
CA GLU A 140 -12.15 3.91 13.10
C GLU A 140 -12.07 5.33 13.66
N SER A 141 -11.25 5.53 14.68
CA SER A 141 -11.02 6.83 15.32
C SER A 141 -10.18 7.79 14.45
N GLY A 142 -9.63 7.31 13.32
CA GLY A 142 -8.78 8.09 12.43
C GLY A 142 -7.33 8.17 12.88
N ASN A 143 -6.93 7.37 13.88
CA ASN A 143 -5.54 7.25 14.28
C ASN A 143 -4.75 6.60 13.14
N PHE A 144 -3.88 7.38 12.50
CA PHE A 144 -3.04 6.90 11.42
C PHE A 144 -1.63 6.61 11.96
N VAL A 145 -1.16 5.38 11.79
CA VAL A 145 0.16 4.94 12.25
C VAL A 145 1.04 4.39 11.13
N VAL A 146 2.35 4.36 11.39
CA VAL A 146 3.38 3.84 10.50
C VAL A 146 4.42 3.02 11.26
N ASP A 147 4.94 1.99 10.61
CA ASP A 147 6.09 1.22 11.06
C ASP A 147 7.08 1.06 9.89
N ALA A 148 8.33 1.46 10.10
CA ALA A 148 9.40 1.40 9.10
C ALA A 148 10.39 0.25 9.35
N VAL A 149 10.16 -0.56 10.39
CA VAL A 149 11.05 -1.65 10.80
C VAL A 149 10.38 -2.99 10.55
N THR A 150 9.18 -3.19 11.10
CA THR A 150 8.39 -4.39 10.81
C THR A 150 7.49 -4.06 9.63
N LEU A 151 7.79 -4.66 8.48
CA LEU A 151 7.10 -4.37 7.20
C LEU A 151 6.08 -5.45 6.81
N THR A 152 5.88 -6.46 7.65
CA THR A 152 4.95 -7.57 7.40
C THR A 152 3.98 -7.72 8.56
N GLY A 153 2.85 -8.36 8.30
CA GLY A 153 1.80 -8.58 9.30
C GLY A 153 0.91 -7.36 9.46
N ASP A 154 -0.36 -7.64 9.75
CA ASP A 154 -1.37 -6.62 9.96
C ASP A 154 -1.17 -5.95 11.33
N PHE A 155 -1.54 -4.68 11.43
CA PHE A 155 -1.63 -4.01 12.73
C PHE A 155 -2.81 -4.56 13.52
N THR A 156 -2.62 -4.69 14.82
CA THR A 156 -3.71 -4.91 15.79
C THR A 156 -4.32 -3.56 16.20
N ALA A 157 -5.57 -3.58 16.67
CA ALA A 157 -6.22 -2.36 17.18
C ALA A 157 -5.38 -1.67 18.28
N ALA A 158 -4.81 -2.45 19.21
CA ALA A 158 -3.99 -1.91 20.30
C ALA A 158 -2.71 -1.21 19.82
N GLU A 159 -2.07 -1.72 18.75
CA GLU A 159 -0.89 -1.09 18.14
C GLU A 159 -1.22 0.24 17.46
N ILE A 160 -2.44 0.41 16.94
CA ILE A 160 -2.89 1.66 16.33
C ILE A 160 -3.35 2.67 17.39
N ASP A 161 -4.11 2.21 18.38
CA ASP A 161 -4.65 3.05 19.46
C ASP A 161 -3.54 3.61 20.35
N THR A 162 -2.55 2.77 20.66
CA THR A 162 -1.43 3.10 21.54
C THR A 162 -0.11 2.65 20.91
N PRO A 163 0.41 3.39 19.92
CA PRO A 163 1.67 3.07 19.27
C PRO A 163 2.82 2.98 20.27
N SER A 164 3.64 1.95 20.10
CA SER A 164 4.84 1.72 20.92
C SER A 164 5.97 1.14 20.08
N GLY A 165 7.20 1.16 20.62
CA GLY A 165 8.38 0.68 19.91
C GLY A 165 8.64 1.47 18.62
N ASN A 166 8.60 0.78 17.48
CA ASN A 166 8.88 1.35 16.16
C ASN A 166 7.67 2.02 15.50
N ILE A 167 6.47 1.81 16.06
CA ILE A 167 5.21 2.30 15.51
C ILE A 167 5.02 3.76 15.94
N LYS A 168 4.68 4.64 15.00
CA LYS A 168 4.49 6.07 15.25
C LYS A 168 3.22 6.58 14.61
N PHE A 169 2.57 7.57 15.23
CA PHE A 169 1.52 8.32 14.56
C PHE A 169 2.08 9.10 13.37
N ILE A 170 1.29 9.18 12.30
CA ILE A 170 1.52 10.07 11.17
C ILE A 170 0.64 11.30 11.40
N GLY A 171 1.23 12.49 11.43
CA GLY A 171 0.47 13.74 11.47
C GLY A 171 -0.38 13.90 10.22
N ASN A 172 -1.61 14.43 10.39
CA ASN A 172 -2.48 14.85 9.28
C ASN A 172 -1.87 16.02 8.51
#